data_AF-A0AA95GWQ9-F1
#
_entry.id   AF-A0AA95GWQ9-F1
#
_cell.length_a   1.000
_cell.length_b   1.000
_cell.length_c   1.000
_cell.angle_alpha   90.00
_cell.angle_beta   90.00
_cell.angle_gamma   90.00
#
_symmetry.space_group_name_H-M   'P 1'
#
loop_
_entity.id
_entity.type
_entity.pdbx_description
1 polymer ?
#
loop_
_entity_poly.entity_id
_entity_poly.type
_entity_poly.pdbx_seq_one_letter_code
_entity_poly.pdbx_strand_id
1 'polypeptide(L)'
;MIKGLATTGSSTSTTVQARWVPNVTDPTHTAEVTTHLDNVLPALESLRSQSGRLSAWGTELATRLLSGQRLLAAGNGGSAAEAQHLTAELVGRFDEERAPFSAISLHAESSAVTALSNDYGYEEVFARQVRAHGRAGDVLLLLSTSGRSPNLLKAARAARERGIATWALTGPGPNPLSDACDQAITVDAIAANAQEGHLIAIHAVCRAFDAEVAQRAGSSSFGAGQP
;
A
#
# COMPACT_ATOMS: atom_id res chain seq x y z
N MET A 1 34.99 -47.40 -10.21
CA MET A 1 33.82 -47.70 -9.36
C MET A 1 33.63 -46.54 -8.41
N ILE A 2 32.42 -45.96 -8.38
CA ILE A 2 31.86 -45.05 -7.35
C ILE A 2 32.47 -43.63 -7.30
N LYS A 3 31.74 -42.51 -7.28
CA LYS A 3 30.40 -42.04 -7.70
C LYS A 3 30.53 -40.51 -7.59
N GLY A 4 30.29 -39.76 -8.66
CA GLY A 4 30.18 -38.30 -8.58
C GLY A 4 28.87 -37.89 -7.93
N LEU A 5 28.93 -37.06 -6.89
CA LEU A 5 27.75 -36.40 -6.33
C LEU A 5 27.28 -35.33 -7.32
N ALA A 6 26.20 -35.63 -8.04
CA ALA A 6 25.41 -34.61 -8.72
C ALA A 6 24.52 -33.95 -7.68
N THR A 7 24.82 -32.71 -7.32
CA THR A 7 23.91 -31.84 -6.57
C THR A 7 22.81 -31.38 -7.52
N THR A 8 21.64 -32.02 -7.44
CA THR A 8 20.43 -31.56 -8.12
C THR A 8 19.90 -30.32 -7.40
N GLY A 9 20.31 -29.13 -7.86
CA GLY A 9 19.65 -27.88 -7.53
C GLY A 9 18.29 -27.84 -8.19
N SER A 10 17.24 -28.16 -7.45
CA SER A 10 15.85 -27.92 -7.85
C SER A 10 15.57 -26.43 -7.73
N SER A 11 15.83 -25.65 -8.79
CA SER A 11 15.34 -24.29 -8.90
C SER A 11 13.85 -24.34 -9.28
N THR A 12 12.97 -24.51 -8.29
CA THR A 12 11.56 -24.18 -8.50
C THR A 12 11.47 -22.67 -8.57
N SER A 13 11.31 -22.15 -9.80
CA SER A 13 10.86 -20.78 -10.03
C SER A 13 9.50 -20.64 -9.36
N THR A 14 9.47 -20.08 -8.15
CA THR A 14 8.26 -19.85 -7.35
C THR A 14 7.51 -18.65 -7.92
N THR A 15 7.01 -18.77 -9.14
CA THR A 15 6.11 -17.77 -9.70
C THR A 15 4.77 -17.96 -9.00
N VAL A 16 4.43 -17.03 -8.10
CA VAL A 16 3.10 -16.94 -7.49
C VAL A 16 2.06 -17.01 -8.62
N GLN A 17 1.15 -17.99 -8.56
CA GLN A 17 0.13 -18.13 -9.60
C GLN A 17 -0.69 -16.84 -9.71
N ALA A 18 -0.93 -16.36 -10.93
CA ALA A 18 -1.64 -15.09 -11.12
C ALA A 18 -3.11 -15.13 -10.66
N ARG A 19 -3.71 -16.33 -10.56
CA ARG A 19 -5.11 -16.54 -10.16
C ARG A 19 -5.28 -17.85 -9.40
N TRP A 20 -6.19 -17.83 -8.42
CA TRP A 20 -6.67 -19.01 -7.71
C TRP A 20 -7.44 -19.95 -8.65
N VAL A 21 -7.25 -21.25 -8.48
CA VAL A 21 -8.04 -22.30 -9.14
C VAL A 21 -8.63 -23.20 -8.06
N PRO A 22 -9.97 -23.25 -7.89
CA PRO A 22 -10.56 -24.00 -6.80
C PRO A 22 -10.46 -25.50 -7.04
N ASN A 23 -10.12 -26.25 -5.99
CA ASN A 23 -10.23 -27.70 -5.96
C ASN A 23 -11.69 -28.11 -5.69
N VAL A 24 -12.37 -28.54 -6.76
CA VAL A 24 -13.77 -29.00 -6.72
C VAL A 24 -13.94 -30.46 -6.28
N THR A 25 -12.85 -31.16 -5.95
CA THR A 25 -12.89 -32.60 -5.62
C THR A 25 -13.01 -32.90 -4.13
N ASP A 26 -12.69 -31.93 -3.25
CA ASP A 26 -12.89 -32.05 -1.80
C ASP A 26 -14.31 -31.62 -1.42
N PRO A 27 -15.18 -32.55 -0.96
CA PRO A 27 -16.57 -32.23 -0.63
C PRO A 27 -16.72 -31.36 0.63
N THR A 28 -15.67 -31.23 1.44
CA THR A 28 -15.67 -30.39 2.65
C THR A 28 -15.13 -28.99 2.40
N HIS A 29 -14.40 -28.79 1.30
CA HIS A 29 -13.64 -27.58 0.98
C HIS A 29 -12.66 -27.15 2.08
N THR A 30 -12.30 -28.05 3.01
CA THR A 30 -11.36 -27.75 4.10
C THR A 30 -9.97 -27.45 3.52
N ALA A 31 -9.59 -28.14 2.45
CA ALA A 31 -8.34 -27.89 1.75
C ALA A 31 -8.28 -26.48 1.13
N GLU A 32 -9.40 -25.95 0.61
CA GLU A 32 -9.45 -24.60 0.05
C GLU A 32 -9.16 -23.55 1.12
N VAL A 33 -9.81 -23.66 2.28
CA VAL A 33 -9.62 -22.73 3.40
C VAL A 33 -8.20 -22.82 3.93
N THR A 34 -7.69 -24.03 4.17
CA THR A 34 -6.33 -24.22 4.70
C THR A 34 -5.29 -23.67 3.74
N THR A 35 -5.45 -23.90 2.43
CA THR A 35 -4.54 -23.34 1.43
C THR A 35 -4.59 -21.81 1.38
N HIS A 36 -5.77 -21.20 1.51
CA HIS A 36 -5.89 -19.74 1.61
C HIS A 36 -5.13 -19.19 2.83
N LEU A 37 -5.28 -19.84 3.99
CA LEU A 37 -4.57 -19.45 5.21
C LEU A 37 -3.04 -19.61 5.05
N ASP A 38 -2.57 -20.70 4.44
CA ASP A 38 -1.15 -20.92 4.20
C ASP A 38 -0.55 -19.90 3.21
N ASN A 39 -1.36 -19.42 2.25
CA ASN A 39 -0.94 -18.40 1.28
C ASN A 39 -0.71 -17.01 1.90
N VAL A 40 -1.05 -16.78 3.17
CA VAL A 40 -0.66 -15.56 3.88
C VAL A 40 0.82 -15.56 4.27
N LEU A 41 1.46 -16.73 4.38
CA LEU A 41 2.85 -16.83 4.83
C LEU A 41 3.82 -16.15 3.84
N PRO A 42 3.76 -16.41 2.51
CA PRO A 42 4.57 -15.67 1.55
C PRO A 42 4.32 -14.15 1.58
N ALA A 43 3.06 -13.72 1.78
CA ALA A 43 2.73 -12.31 1.94
C ALA A 43 3.48 -11.70 3.13
N LEU A 44 3.42 -12.34 4.30
CA LEU A 44 4.09 -11.87 5.51
C LEU A 44 5.63 -11.90 5.38
N GLU A 45 6.19 -12.92 4.76
CA GLU A 45 7.63 -13.03 4.50
C GLU A 45 8.13 -11.90 3.58
N SER A 46 7.39 -11.61 2.50
CA SER A 46 7.72 -10.50 1.60
C SER A 46 7.68 -9.16 2.31
N LEU A 47 6.72 -8.92 3.22
CA LEU A 47 6.66 -7.70 4.04
C LEU A 47 7.80 -7.62 5.06
N ARG A 48 8.13 -8.73 5.72
CA ARG A 48 9.26 -8.79 6.67
C ARG A 48 10.58 -8.43 6.00
N SER A 49 10.81 -8.94 4.78
CA SER A 49 12.00 -8.61 3.99
C SER A 49 12.07 -7.13 3.61
N GLN A 50 10.92 -6.44 3.54
CA GLN A 50 10.77 -5.02 3.21
C GLN A 50 10.54 -4.15 4.46
N SER A 51 10.74 -4.67 5.67
CA SER A 51 10.48 -3.97 6.94
C SER A 51 11.18 -2.62 7.05
N GLY A 52 12.43 -2.51 6.56
CA GLY A 52 13.15 -1.22 6.52
C GLY A 52 12.47 -0.17 5.63
N ARG A 53 11.83 -0.58 4.53
CA ARG A 53 11.06 0.33 3.67
C ARG A 53 9.73 0.70 4.31
N LEU A 54 9.05 -0.24 4.96
CA LEU A 54 7.83 0.04 5.73
C LEU A 54 8.08 1.08 6.83
N SER A 55 9.16 0.94 7.60
CA SER A 55 9.53 1.92 8.62
C SER A 55 9.92 3.28 8.02
N ALA A 56 10.62 3.28 6.88
CA ALA A 56 10.96 4.51 6.17
C ALA A 56 9.71 5.23 5.65
N TRP A 57 8.69 4.51 5.17
CA TRP A 57 7.41 5.11 4.78
C TRP A 57 6.70 5.77 5.95
N GLY A 58 6.62 5.09 7.11
CA GLY A 58 6.00 5.66 8.30
C GLY A 58 6.69 6.95 8.79
N THR A 59 8.02 6.92 8.89
CA THR A 59 8.83 8.06 9.35
C THR A 59 8.80 9.25 8.38
N GLU A 60 8.89 8.99 7.07
CA GLU A 60 8.79 10.02 6.03
C GLU A 60 7.39 10.64 6.00
N LEU A 61 6.34 9.82 6.10
CA LEU A 61 4.97 10.30 6.14
C LEU A 61 4.75 11.18 7.38
N ALA A 62 5.22 10.76 8.55
CA ALA A 62 5.13 11.55 9.78
C ALA A 62 5.81 12.92 9.62
N THR A 63 7.03 12.94 9.07
CA THR A 63 7.77 14.17 8.80
C THR A 63 6.97 15.13 7.92
N ARG A 64 6.35 14.61 6.85
CA ARG A 64 5.57 15.41 5.91
C ARG A 64 4.28 15.94 6.51
N LEU A 65 3.50 15.08 7.16
CA LEU A 65 2.21 15.47 7.71
C LEU A 65 2.37 16.45 8.89
N LEU A 66 3.43 16.32 9.69
CA LEU A 66 3.78 17.30 10.73
C LEU A 66 4.18 18.67 10.14
N SER A 67 4.68 18.69 8.90
CA SER A 67 5.04 19.91 8.17
C SER A 67 3.86 20.50 7.38
N GLY A 68 2.65 19.98 7.57
CA GLY A 68 1.42 20.48 6.95
C GLY A 68 1.13 19.94 5.54
N GLN A 69 1.91 18.96 5.05
CA GLN A 69 1.55 18.23 3.83
C GLN A 69 0.44 17.20 4.09
N ARG A 70 -0.03 16.54 3.04
CA ARG A 70 -1.09 15.53 3.13
C ARG A 70 -0.78 14.21 2.42
N LEU A 71 -1.53 13.19 2.83
CA LEU A 71 -1.64 11.92 2.12
C LEU A 71 -2.89 11.93 1.22
N LEU A 72 -2.72 11.53 -0.04
CA LEU A 72 -3.80 11.07 -0.90
C LEU A 72 -3.68 9.55 -1.06
N ALA A 73 -4.79 8.81 -0.97
CA ALA A 73 -4.79 7.37 -1.13
C ALA A 73 -5.85 6.91 -2.15
N ALA A 74 -5.50 5.93 -3.00
CA ALA A 74 -6.43 5.38 -3.97
C ALA A 74 -6.18 3.88 -4.24
N GLY A 75 -7.26 3.16 -4.52
CA GLY A 75 -7.26 1.75 -4.89
C GLY A 75 -8.62 1.37 -5.49
N ASN A 76 -8.74 0.13 -5.96
CA ASN A 76 -9.98 -0.41 -6.54
C ASN A 76 -10.49 -1.60 -5.71
N GLY A 77 -11.80 -1.71 -5.49
CA GLY A 77 -12.40 -2.82 -4.74
C GLY A 77 -11.87 -2.90 -3.31
N GLY A 78 -11.38 -4.08 -2.88
CA GLY A 78 -10.78 -4.26 -1.55
C GLY A 78 -9.61 -3.31 -1.28
N SER A 79 -8.79 -3.01 -2.30
CA SER A 79 -7.71 -2.02 -2.16
C SER A 79 -8.22 -0.59 -1.99
N ALA A 80 -9.46 -0.30 -2.40
CA ALA A 80 -10.12 0.95 -2.06
C ALA A 80 -10.48 0.95 -0.56
N ALA A 81 -11.09 -0.12 -0.05
CA ALA A 81 -11.38 -0.23 1.39
C ALA A 81 -10.12 -0.03 2.26
N GLU A 82 -8.98 -0.63 1.88
CA GLU A 82 -7.68 -0.41 2.52
C GLU A 82 -7.18 1.03 2.42
N ALA A 83 -7.32 1.68 1.26
CA ALA A 83 -6.97 3.09 1.08
C ALA A 83 -7.80 3.99 2.02
N GLN A 84 -9.09 3.71 2.16
CA GLN A 84 -9.97 4.43 3.08
C GLN A 84 -9.62 4.14 4.53
N HIS A 85 -9.33 2.88 4.87
CA HIS A 85 -8.87 2.45 6.19
C HIS A 85 -7.64 3.26 6.63
N LEU A 86 -6.58 3.27 5.81
CA LEU A 86 -5.37 4.07 6.10
C LEU A 86 -5.69 5.55 6.35
N THR A 87 -6.54 6.16 5.51
CA THR A 87 -6.88 7.57 5.69
C THR A 87 -7.67 7.82 6.97
N ALA A 88 -8.52 6.88 7.40
CA ALA A 88 -9.27 6.97 8.65
C ALA A 88 -8.35 6.87 9.87
N GLU A 89 -7.36 5.97 9.85
CA GLU A 89 -6.36 5.85 10.92
C GLU A 89 -5.53 7.14 11.11
N LEU A 90 -5.21 7.84 10.02
CA LEU A 90 -4.44 9.09 10.06
C LEU A 90 -5.29 10.30 10.51
N VAL A 91 -6.53 10.40 10.02
CA VAL A 91 -7.45 11.49 10.37
C VAL A 91 -7.96 11.35 11.80
N GLY A 92 -8.27 10.12 12.23
CA GLY A 92 -8.53 9.80 13.62
C GLY A 92 -7.22 9.51 14.35
N ARG A 93 -7.10 8.27 14.81
CA ARG A 93 -5.92 7.71 15.47
C ARG A 93 -5.84 6.21 15.23
N PHE A 94 -4.63 5.65 15.29
CA PHE A 94 -4.39 4.22 15.22
C PHE A 94 -4.42 3.57 16.60
N ASP A 95 -3.35 3.67 17.38
CA ASP A 95 -3.30 3.09 18.74
C ASP A 95 -3.51 4.17 19.81
N GLU A 96 -2.62 5.16 19.89
CA GLU A 96 -2.61 6.18 20.94
C GLU A 96 -3.32 7.48 20.52
N GLU A 97 -3.77 8.26 21.50
CA GLU A 97 -4.37 9.56 21.25
C GLU A 97 -3.32 10.56 20.72
N ARG A 98 -3.64 11.24 19.62
CA ARG A 98 -2.76 12.22 18.99
C ARG A 98 -3.54 13.20 18.12
N ALA A 99 -2.86 14.25 17.66
CA ALA A 99 -3.46 15.18 16.71
C ALA A 99 -3.88 14.48 15.40
N PRO A 100 -4.96 14.94 14.76
CA PRO A 100 -5.40 14.42 13.47
C PRO A 100 -4.49 14.91 12.33
N PHE A 101 -4.31 14.09 11.29
CA PHE A 101 -3.52 14.46 10.11
C PHE A 101 -4.35 14.52 8.83
N SER A 102 -3.89 15.32 7.86
CA SER A 102 -4.59 15.47 6.58
C SER A 102 -4.34 14.25 5.69
N ALA A 103 -5.36 13.39 5.56
CA ALA A 103 -5.37 12.25 4.65
C ALA A 103 -6.71 12.17 3.90
N ILE A 104 -6.68 11.92 2.59
CA ILE A 104 -7.88 11.91 1.73
C ILE A 104 -7.90 10.64 0.89
N SER A 105 -9.01 9.89 1.01
CA SER A 105 -9.30 8.75 0.15
C SER A 105 -10.01 9.20 -1.12
N LEU A 106 -9.39 8.99 -2.28
CA LEU A 106 -9.87 9.51 -3.57
C LEU A 106 -11.06 8.73 -4.15
N HIS A 107 -11.56 7.70 -3.48
CA HIS A 107 -12.75 6.95 -3.92
C HIS A 107 -13.95 7.14 -2.99
N ALA A 108 -13.79 7.84 -1.85
CA ALA A 108 -14.81 7.90 -0.81
C ALA A 108 -15.98 8.83 -1.17
N GLU A 109 -15.73 9.90 -1.93
CA GLU A 109 -16.81 10.78 -2.40
C GLU A 109 -17.42 10.18 -3.68
N SER A 110 -18.64 9.68 -3.56
CA SER A 110 -19.32 8.93 -4.62
C SER A 110 -19.79 9.82 -5.78
N SER A 111 -20.20 11.05 -5.54
CA SER A 111 -20.65 12.01 -6.57
C SER A 111 -19.52 12.36 -7.54
N ALA A 112 -18.31 12.63 -7.03
CA ALA A 112 -17.10 12.90 -7.76
C ALA A 112 -16.65 11.64 -8.51
N VAL A 113 -16.61 10.48 -7.86
CA VAL A 113 -16.25 9.22 -8.53
C VAL A 113 -17.19 8.94 -9.71
N THR A 114 -18.50 9.06 -9.51
CA THR A 114 -19.49 8.78 -10.55
C THR A 114 -19.49 9.83 -11.66
N ALA A 115 -19.44 11.12 -11.35
CA ALA A 115 -19.37 12.19 -12.35
C ALA A 115 -18.08 12.10 -13.19
N LEU A 116 -16.93 11.90 -12.55
CA LEU A 116 -15.65 11.78 -13.26
C LEU A 116 -15.61 10.53 -14.15
N SER A 117 -16.16 9.41 -13.66
CA SER A 117 -16.27 8.18 -14.46
C SER A 117 -17.19 8.37 -15.67
N ASN A 118 -18.32 9.05 -15.50
CA ASN A 118 -19.28 9.30 -16.58
C ASN A 118 -18.73 10.26 -17.64
N ASP A 119 -18.10 11.35 -17.21
CA ASP A 119 -17.75 12.46 -18.10
C ASP A 119 -16.38 12.29 -18.76
N TYR A 120 -15.46 11.54 -18.13
CA TYR A 120 -14.06 11.44 -18.57
C TYR A 120 -13.51 10.01 -18.66
N GLY A 121 -14.32 9.01 -18.31
CA GLY A 121 -13.89 7.61 -18.21
C GLY A 121 -13.34 7.25 -16.83
N TYR A 122 -13.57 6.01 -16.41
CA TYR A 122 -13.17 5.51 -15.09
C TYR A 122 -11.65 5.58 -14.86
N GLU A 123 -10.86 5.52 -15.93
CA GLU A 123 -9.40 5.67 -15.88
C GLU A 123 -8.93 7.08 -15.48
N GLU A 124 -9.76 8.11 -15.57
CA GLU A 124 -9.41 9.48 -15.14
C GLU A 124 -9.82 9.78 -13.69
N VAL A 125 -10.58 8.89 -13.04
CA VAL A 125 -11.25 9.15 -11.75
C VAL A 125 -10.27 9.62 -10.66
N PHE A 126 -9.10 9.00 -10.55
CA PHE A 126 -8.10 9.36 -9.56
C PHE A 126 -7.16 10.46 -10.06
N ALA A 127 -6.77 10.45 -11.33
CA ALA A 127 -5.85 11.43 -11.89
C ALA A 127 -6.40 12.86 -11.78
N ARG A 128 -7.71 13.06 -12.01
CA ARG A 128 -8.36 14.36 -11.86
C ARG A 128 -8.36 14.85 -10.42
N GLN A 129 -8.64 13.96 -9.47
CA GLN A 129 -8.64 14.29 -8.05
C GLN A 129 -7.22 14.57 -7.53
N VAL A 130 -6.21 13.83 -8.00
CA VAL A 130 -4.80 14.14 -7.71
C VAL A 130 -4.44 15.55 -8.18
N ARG A 131 -4.86 15.93 -9.40
CA ARG A 131 -4.62 17.30 -9.93
C ARG A 131 -5.33 18.38 -9.12
N ALA A 132 -6.55 18.10 -8.64
CA ALA A 132 -7.35 19.04 -7.87
C ALA A 132 -6.85 19.24 -6.44
N HIS A 133 -6.55 18.14 -5.74
CA HIS A 133 -6.30 18.15 -4.29
C HIS A 133 -4.82 18.17 -3.93
N GLY A 134 -3.96 17.59 -4.76
CA GLY A 134 -2.54 17.39 -4.44
C GLY A 134 -1.67 18.63 -4.68
N ARG A 135 -0.65 18.78 -3.83
CA ARG A 135 0.36 19.85 -3.83
C ARG A 135 1.76 19.26 -3.77
N ALA A 136 2.75 20.03 -4.24
CA ALA A 136 4.15 19.60 -4.16
C ALA A 136 4.53 19.30 -2.71
N GLY A 137 5.20 18.17 -2.49
CA GLY A 137 5.54 17.68 -1.14
C GLY A 137 4.51 16.73 -0.53
N ASP A 138 3.29 16.65 -1.05
CA ASP A 138 2.32 15.62 -0.63
C ASP A 138 2.79 14.22 -1.01
N VAL A 139 2.14 13.20 -0.44
CA VAL A 139 2.30 11.78 -0.79
C VAL A 139 1.03 11.27 -1.44
N LEU A 140 1.17 10.52 -2.54
CA LEU A 140 0.12 9.69 -3.13
C LEU A 140 0.47 8.22 -2.93
N LEU A 141 -0.34 7.49 -2.15
CA LEU A 141 -0.24 6.04 -2.02
C LEU A 141 -1.29 5.34 -2.89
N LEU A 142 -0.83 4.46 -3.78
CA LEU A 142 -1.67 3.71 -4.72
C LEU A 142 -1.66 2.22 -4.38
N LEU A 143 -2.84 1.62 -4.22
CA LEU A 143 -3.01 0.22 -3.84
C LEU A 143 -3.58 -0.59 -5.01
N SER A 144 -2.84 -1.62 -5.44
CA SER A 144 -3.26 -2.49 -6.54
C SER A 144 -2.66 -3.88 -6.46
N THR A 145 -3.46 -4.89 -6.14
CA THR A 145 -3.01 -6.30 -6.14
C THR A 145 -2.43 -6.76 -7.49
N SER A 146 -2.91 -6.19 -8.60
CA SER A 146 -2.40 -6.51 -9.94
C SER A 146 -1.25 -5.62 -10.41
N GLY A 147 -1.11 -4.41 -9.82
CA GLY A 147 -0.20 -3.38 -10.28
C GLY A 147 -0.47 -2.84 -11.69
N ARG A 148 -1.68 -3.05 -12.25
CA ARG A 148 -1.97 -2.80 -13.68
C ARG A 148 -3.18 -1.91 -13.94
N SER A 149 -3.86 -1.43 -12.90
CA SER A 149 -5.11 -0.65 -13.07
C SER A 149 -4.83 0.68 -13.78
N PRO A 150 -5.48 0.96 -14.94
CA PRO A 150 -5.23 2.18 -15.71
C PRO A 150 -5.49 3.48 -14.94
N ASN A 151 -6.51 3.50 -14.07
CA ASN A 151 -6.82 4.65 -13.23
C ASN A 151 -5.71 5.01 -12.25
N LEU A 152 -5.04 4.02 -11.66
CA LEU A 152 -3.92 4.22 -10.76
C LEU A 152 -2.65 4.64 -11.52
N LEU A 153 -2.39 4.06 -12.69
CA LEU A 153 -1.27 4.48 -13.54
C LEU A 153 -1.39 5.94 -13.99
N LYS A 154 -2.60 6.37 -14.35
CA LYS A 154 -2.89 7.78 -14.67
C LYS A 154 -2.73 8.68 -13.43
N ALA A 155 -3.12 8.21 -12.24
CA ALA A 155 -2.92 8.93 -10.99
C ALA A 155 -1.43 9.12 -10.65
N ALA A 156 -0.61 8.08 -10.79
CA ALA A 156 0.83 8.15 -10.59
C ALA A 156 1.49 9.18 -11.52
N ARG A 157 1.09 9.21 -12.79
CA ARG A 157 1.54 10.23 -13.75
C ARG A 157 1.14 11.64 -13.32
N ALA A 158 -0.12 11.84 -12.96
CA ALA A 158 -0.64 13.14 -12.52
C ALA A 158 0.06 13.65 -11.25
N ALA A 159 0.45 12.76 -10.35
CA ALA A 159 1.22 13.11 -9.16
C ALA A 159 2.64 13.60 -9.50
N ARG A 160 3.34 12.87 -10.37
CA ARG A 160 4.68 13.26 -10.85
C ARG A 160 4.69 14.65 -11.49
N GLU A 161 3.68 14.94 -12.32
CA GLU A 161 3.48 16.26 -12.96
C GLU A 161 3.34 17.41 -11.94
N ARG A 162 3.02 17.12 -10.67
CA ARG A 162 2.79 18.10 -9.60
C ARG A 162 3.82 18.07 -8.48
N GLY A 163 4.89 17.30 -8.62
CA GLY A 163 5.91 17.16 -7.57
C GLY A 163 5.38 16.47 -6.30
N ILE A 164 4.40 15.58 -6.46
CA ILE A 164 3.85 14.73 -5.39
C ILE A 164 4.67 13.44 -5.36
N ALA A 165 5.12 13.02 -4.17
CA ALA A 165 5.82 11.75 -4.01
C ALA A 165 4.84 10.58 -4.21
N THR A 166 5.24 9.55 -4.94
CA THR A 166 4.37 8.45 -5.33
C THR A 166 4.84 7.13 -4.73
N TRP A 167 3.95 6.48 -3.98
CA TRP A 167 4.16 5.17 -3.37
C TRP A 167 3.17 4.16 -3.94
N ALA A 168 3.60 2.91 -4.11
CA ALA A 168 2.75 1.82 -4.58
C ALA A 168 2.79 0.63 -3.62
N LEU A 169 1.62 0.18 -3.18
CA LEU A 169 1.47 -1.09 -2.48
C LEU A 169 0.78 -2.06 -3.44
N THR A 170 1.52 -3.08 -3.89
CA THR A 170 1.06 -3.96 -4.97
C THR A 170 1.08 -5.42 -4.57
N GLY A 171 0.50 -6.30 -5.39
CA GLY A 171 0.86 -7.72 -5.37
C GLY A 171 2.27 -7.94 -5.93
N PRO A 172 2.57 -9.13 -6.48
CA PRO A 172 3.91 -9.49 -6.92
C PRO A 172 4.50 -8.51 -7.93
N GLY A 173 5.78 -8.18 -7.75
CA GLY A 173 6.56 -7.32 -8.65
C GLY A 173 7.54 -8.09 -9.53
N PRO A 174 8.17 -7.43 -10.52
CA PRO A 174 7.87 -6.07 -10.97
C PRO A 174 6.54 -5.98 -11.72
N ASN A 175 5.91 -4.81 -11.69
CA ASN A 175 4.65 -4.53 -12.40
C ASN A 175 4.57 -3.04 -12.81
N PRO A 176 3.66 -2.68 -13.74
CA PRO A 176 3.61 -1.31 -14.26
C PRO A 176 3.45 -0.22 -13.19
N LEU A 177 2.72 -0.49 -12.11
CA LEU A 177 2.52 0.49 -11.04
C LEU A 177 3.74 0.61 -10.12
N SER A 178 4.39 -0.50 -9.77
CA SER A 178 5.64 -0.46 -8.99
C SER A 178 6.74 0.28 -9.73
N ASP A 179 6.80 0.14 -11.05
CA ASP A 179 7.79 0.80 -11.90
C ASP A 179 7.45 2.27 -12.16
N ALA A 180 6.17 2.64 -12.08
CA ALA A 180 5.71 4.01 -12.26
C ALA A 180 5.87 4.87 -11.00
N CYS A 181 5.83 4.29 -9.81
CA CYS A 181 5.94 5.05 -8.56
C CYS A 181 7.41 5.23 -8.11
N ASP A 182 7.68 6.27 -7.32
CA ASP A 182 9.03 6.53 -6.78
C ASP A 182 9.49 5.43 -5.83
N GLN A 183 8.55 4.83 -5.09
CA GLN A 183 8.80 3.69 -4.22
C GLN A 183 7.64 2.70 -4.29
N ALA A 184 7.96 1.42 -4.07
CA ALA A 184 6.95 0.37 -4.01
C ALA A 184 7.23 -0.65 -2.90
N ILE A 185 6.16 -1.23 -2.38
CA ILE A 185 6.18 -2.45 -1.57
C ILE A 185 5.34 -3.48 -2.33
N THR A 186 5.94 -4.62 -2.62
CA THR A 186 5.29 -5.69 -3.40
C THR A 186 5.02 -6.88 -2.48
N VAL A 187 3.78 -7.35 -2.46
CA VAL A 187 3.36 -8.49 -1.65
C VAL A 187 3.34 -9.74 -2.51
N ASP A 188 4.17 -10.72 -2.18
CA ASP A 188 4.34 -11.94 -2.98
C ASP A 188 3.21 -12.95 -2.70
N ALA A 189 1.99 -12.60 -3.12
CA ALA A 189 0.81 -13.43 -2.92
C ALA A 189 -0.25 -13.23 -4.01
N ILE A 190 -1.19 -14.17 -4.10
CA ILE A 190 -2.37 -14.04 -4.96
C ILE A 190 -3.26 -12.89 -4.49
N ALA A 191 -4.17 -12.39 -5.35
CA ALA A 191 -4.87 -11.12 -5.10
C ALA A 191 -5.56 -11.00 -3.73
N ALA A 192 -6.22 -12.05 -3.23
CA ALA A 192 -6.89 -12.02 -1.92
C ALA A 192 -5.88 -11.92 -0.77
N ASN A 193 -4.84 -12.76 -0.76
CA ASN A 193 -3.78 -12.70 0.25
C ASN A 193 -2.89 -11.45 0.10
N ALA A 194 -2.80 -10.88 -1.11
CA ALA A 194 -2.14 -9.61 -1.32
C ALA A 194 -2.91 -8.46 -0.64
N GLN A 195 -4.25 -8.46 -0.66
CA GLN A 195 -5.09 -7.52 0.11
C GLN A 195 -4.86 -7.67 1.61
N GLU A 196 -4.84 -8.89 2.13
CA GLU A 196 -4.49 -9.15 3.53
C GLU A 196 -3.11 -8.59 3.89
N GLY A 197 -2.12 -8.81 3.02
CA GLY A 197 -0.80 -8.21 3.14
C GLY A 197 -0.80 -6.69 3.05
N HIS A 198 -1.68 -6.08 2.24
CA HIS A 198 -1.81 -4.63 2.14
C HIS A 198 -2.29 -4.03 3.45
N LEU A 199 -3.28 -4.65 4.11
CA LEU A 199 -3.74 -4.24 5.43
C LEU A 199 -2.62 -4.36 6.49
N ILE A 200 -1.87 -5.47 6.49
CA ILE A 200 -0.71 -5.66 7.38
C ILE A 200 0.34 -4.56 7.16
N ALA A 201 0.65 -4.24 5.91
CA ALA A 201 1.59 -3.18 5.57
C ALA A 201 1.09 -1.80 6.03
N ILE A 202 -0.20 -1.49 5.85
CA ILE A 202 -0.82 -0.26 6.35
C ILE A 202 -0.63 -0.15 7.86
N HIS A 203 -0.97 -1.18 8.63
CA HIS A 203 -0.79 -1.15 10.08
C HIS A 203 0.67 -1.02 10.49
N ALA A 204 1.61 -1.67 9.78
CA ALA A 204 3.04 -1.52 10.03
C ALA A 204 3.53 -0.08 9.78
N VAL A 205 3.06 0.56 8.71
CA VAL A 205 3.34 1.97 8.41
C VAL A 205 2.74 2.88 9.49
N CYS A 206 1.49 2.67 9.90
CA CYS A 206 0.86 3.44 10.99
C CYS A 206 1.63 3.32 12.31
N ARG A 207 2.13 2.12 12.65
CA ARG A 207 2.97 1.92 13.85
C ARG A 207 4.25 2.76 13.80
N ALA A 208 4.96 2.73 12.67
CA ALA A 208 6.18 3.52 12.51
C ALA A 208 5.88 5.03 12.47
N PHE A 209 4.76 5.42 11.85
CA PHE A 209 4.29 6.79 11.79
C PHE A 209 4.00 7.35 13.19
N ASP A 210 3.20 6.66 14.00
CA ASP A 210 2.82 7.12 15.35
C ASP A 210 4.06 7.18 16.27
N ALA A 211 4.98 6.22 16.17
CA ALA A 211 6.23 6.24 16.92
C ALA A 211 7.09 7.49 16.59
N GLU A 212 7.21 7.85 15.32
CA GLU A 212 7.93 9.04 14.88
C GLU A 212 7.25 10.35 15.35
N VAL A 213 5.91 10.40 15.28
CA VAL A 213 5.13 11.54 15.80
C VAL A 213 5.37 11.72 17.30
N ALA A 214 5.30 10.64 18.07
CA ALA A 214 5.54 10.66 19.51
C ALA A 214 6.99 11.10 19.85
N GLN A 215 7.98 10.57 19.13
CA GLN A 215 9.39 10.93 19.31
C GLN A 215 9.62 12.43 19.11
N ARG A 216 8.99 13.03 18.10
CA ARG A 216 9.13 14.47 17.81
C ARG A 216 8.39 15.36 18.80
N ALA A 217 7.23 14.92 19.27
CA ALA A 217 6.51 15.60 20.35
C ALA A 217 7.31 15.59 21.67
N GLY A 218 7.97 14.48 21.98
CA GLY A 218 8.89 14.41 23.12
C GLY A 218 10.08 15.35 22.96
N SER A 219 10.67 15.41 21.76
CA SER A 219 11.83 16.26 21.47
C SER A 219 11.53 17.76 21.52
N SER A 220 10.32 18.18 21.15
CA SER A 220 9.91 19.60 21.23
C SER A 220 9.69 20.08 22.67
N SER A 221 9.34 19.18 23.59
CA SER A 221 9.15 19.51 25.01
C SER A 221 10.45 19.85 25.76
N PHE A 222 11.62 19.40 25.27
CA PHE A 222 12.93 19.71 25.87
C PHE A 222 13.58 21.00 25.32
N GLY A 223 12.99 21.64 24.30
CA GLY A 223 13.51 22.87 23.69
C GLY A 223 12.84 24.17 24.16
N ALA A 224 11.73 24.09 24.92
CA ALA A 224 10.97 25.25 25.41
C ALA A 224 11.37 25.69 26.83
N GLY A 225 12.65 25.53 27.19
CA GLY A 225 13.22 25.88 28.49
C GLY A 225 14.31 26.95 28.40
N GLN A 226 13.89 28.19 28.13
CA GLN A 226 14.52 29.48 28.51
C GLN A 226 15.96 29.81 28.04
N PRO A 227 16.37 31.10 28.04
CA PRO A 227 15.74 32.30 28.62
C PRO A 227 14.78 33.07 27.71
#